data_AF-A0A833WCI0-F1
#
_entry.id   AF-A0A833WCI0-F1
#
_cell.length_a   1.000
_cell.length_b   1.000
_cell.length_c   1.000
_cell.angle_alpha   90.00
_cell.angle_beta   90.00
_cell.angle_gamma   90.00
#
_symmetry.space_group_name_H-M   'P 1'
#
loop_
_entity.id
_entity.type
_entity.pdbx_description
1 polymer ?
#
loop_
_entity_poly.entity_id
_entity_poly.type
_entity_poly.pdbx_seq_one_letter_code
_entity_poly.pdbx_strand_id
1 'polypeptide(L)'
;MKASEVSDWIGHSLLRIKYKITPYESVDHVTKRWMQETNSRGQIYDRWKELGKSDKEASTILLRNGESQRGLYDVLKSRFRNKEEMEKLWRDLNLDMDA
;
A
#
# COMPACT_ATOMS: atom_id res chain seq x y z
N MET A 1 22.29 -6.45 -18.18
CA MET A 1 20.97 -6.58 -17.50
C MET A 1 20.50 -8.01 -17.69
N LYS A 2 20.20 -8.72 -16.61
CA LYS A 2 19.76 -10.12 -16.63
C LYS A 2 18.30 -10.19 -17.11
N ALA A 3 17.90 -11.33 -17.68
CA ALA A 3 16.54 -11.52 -18.20
C ALA A 3 15.45 -11.33 -17.12
N SER A 4 15.73 -11.67 -15.87
CA SER A 4 14.83 -11.46 -14.73
C SER A 4 14.55 -9.97 -14.47
N GLU A 5 15.59 -9.14 -14.52
CA GLU A 5 15.49 -7.68 -14.28
C GLU A 5 14.62 -6.99 -15.34
N VAL A 6 14.69 -7.47 -16.59
CA VAL A 6 13.84 -6.99 -17.69
C VAL A 6 12.39 -7.39 -17.49
N SER A 7 12.12 -8.63 -17.07
CA SER A 7 10.76 -9.11 -16.80
C SER A 7 10.10 -8.32 -15.67
N ASP A 8 10.84 -8.06 -14.59
CA ASP A 8 10.34 -7.29 -13.44
C ASP A 8 10.03 -5.84 -13.83
N TRP A 9 10.91 -5.23 -14.65
CA TRP A 9 10.70 -3.89 -15.18
C TRP A 9 9.45 -3.78 -16.07
N ILE A 10 9.22 -4.76 -16.95
CA ILE A 10 8.01 -4.82 -17.79
C ILE A 10 6.77 -4.98 -16.91
N GLY A 11 6.80 -5.88 -15.92
CA GLY A 11 5.69 -6.09 -14.99
C GLY A 11 5.30 -4.82 -14.23
N HIS A 12 6.28 -4.13 -13.65
CA HIS A 12 6.03 -2.86 -12.96
C HIS A 12 5.49 -1.76 -13.88
N SER A 13 5.99 -1.71 -15.13
CA SER A 13 5.51 -0.74 -16.12
C SER A 13 4.05 -0.99 -16.51
N LEU A 14 3.65 -2.24 -16.70
CA LEU A 14 2.26 -2.62 -16.98
C LEU A 14 1.33 -2.31 -15.81
N LEU A 15 1.78 -2.53 -14.57
CA LEU A 15 1.00 -2.18 -13.37
C LEU A 15 0.77 -0.67 -13.26
N ARG A 16 1.77 0.16 -13.59
CA ARG A 16 1.58 1.62 -13.64
C ARG A 16 0.53 2.02 -14.68
N ILE A 17 0.51 1.38 -15.85
CA ILE A 17 -0.53 1.60 -16.87
C ILE A 17 -1.90 1.15 -16.35
N LYS A 18 -2.01 -0.06 -15.77
CA LYS A 18 -3.24 -0.62 -15.17
C LYS A 18 -3.86 0.37 -14.17
N TYR A 19 -3.04 0.99 -13.33
CA TYR A 19 -3.50 1.92 -12.31
C TYR A 19 -3.45 3.40 -12.70
N LYS A 20 -3.21 3.67 -13.99
CA LYS A 20 -3.18 5.02 -14.57
C LYS A 20 -2.21 5.94 -13.83
N ILE A 21 -1.02 5.46 -13.49
CA ILE A 21 0.05 6.23 -12.83
C ILE A 21 0.98 6.80 -13.88
N THR A 22 1.07 8.12 -13.95
CA THR A 22 2.02 8.81 -14.82
C THR A 22 3.42 8.89 -14.20
N PRO A 23 4.48 9.16 -14.99
CA PRO A 23 5.85 9.26 -14.50
C PRO A 23 6.09 10.30 -13.39
N TYR A 24 5.28 11.36 -13.35
CA TYR A 24 5.52 12.54 -12.53
C TYR A 24 4.56 12.69 -11.34
N GLU A 25 3.57 11.80 -11.20
CA GLU A 25 2.66 11.84 -10.06
C GLU A 25 3.37 11.38 -8.77
N SER A 26 3.16 12.14 -7.70
CA SER A 26 3.59 11.71 -6.37
C SER A 26 2.69 10.58 -5.84
N VAL A 27 3.26 9.74 -4.98
CA VAL A 27 2.52 8.66 -4.29
C VAL A 27 1.27 9.18 -3.58
N ASP A 28 1.34 10.37 -2.96
CA ASP A 28 0.19 10.98 -2.29
C ASP A 28 -0.87 11.45 -3.28
N HIS A 29 -0.47 12.01 -4.43
CA HIS A 29 -1.42 12.40 -5.46
C HIS A 29 -2.17 11.18 -6.01
N VAL A 30 -1.44 10.11 -6.34
CA VAL A 30 -2.03 8.84 -6.78
C VAL A 30 -2.98 8.27 -5.73
N THR A 31 -2.55 8.26 -4.47
CA THR A 31 -3.34 7.72 -3.36
C THR A 31 -4.63 8.52 -3.17
N LYS A 32 -4.56 9.86 -3.10
CA LYS A 32 -5.74 10.72 -2.96
C LYS A 32 -6.72 10.52 -4.12
N ARG A 33 -6.21 10.41 -5.34
CA ARG A 33 -7.05 10.11 -6.50
C ARG A 33 -7.74 8.75 -6.37
N TRP A 34 -7.02 7.68 -6.02
CA TRP A 34 -7.68 6.38 -5.80
C TRP A 34 -8.66 6.40 -4.64
N MET A 35 -8.41 7.18 -3.58
CA MET A 35 -9.35 7.38 -2.48
C MET A 35 -10.64 8.10 -2.93
N GLN A 36 -10.60 8.91 -3.99
CA GLN A 36 -11.77 9.52 -4.61
C GLN A 36 -12.49 8.55 -5.56
N GLU A 37 -11.74 7.67 -6.23
CA GLU A 37 -12.28 6.65 -7.14
C GLU A 37 -12.91 5.46 -6.42
N THR A 38 -12.43 5.12 -5.22
CA THR A 38 -12.94 4.00 -4.40
C THR A 38 -12.87 4.31 -2.90
N ASN A 39 -13.92 3.91 -2.19
CA ASN A 39 -13.95 3.94 -0.72
C ASN A 39 -13.24 2.74 -0.08
N SER A 40 -12.73 1.78 -0.87
CA SER A 40 -12.07 0.59 -0.32
C SER A 40 -10.58 0.83 -0.04
N ARG A 41 -10.26 1.05 1.23
CA ARG A 41 -8.88 1.20 1.71
C ARG A 41 -8.05 -0.06 1.54
N GLY A 42 -8.69 -1.22 1.65
CA GLY A 42 -8.08 -2.50 1.33
C GLY A 42 -7.63 -2.59 -0.12
N GLN A 43 -8.45 -2.13 -1.08
CA GLN A 43 -8.04 -2.11 -2.49
C GLN A 43 -6.84 -1.19 -2.70
N ILE A 44 -6.81 -0.01 -2.06
CA ILE A 44 -5.68 0.92 -2.19
C ILE A 44 -4.39 0.31 -1.63
N TYR A 45 -4.49 -0.39 -0.49
CA TYR A 45 -3.39 -1.16 0.07
C TYR A 45 -2.86 -2.19 -0.93
N ASP A 46 -3.75 -3.03 -1.48
CA ASP A 46 -3.38 -4.10 -2.40
C ASP A 46 -2.75 -3.57 -3.69
N ARG A 47 -3.23 -2.43 -4.20
CA ARG A 47 -2.61 -1.76 -5.37
C ARG A 47 -1.16 -1.38 -5.09
N TRP A 48 -0.87 -0.82 -3.92
CA TRP A 48 0.50 -0.50 -3.54
C TRP A 48 1.37 -1.74 -3.35
N LYS A 49 0.81 -2.82 -2.80
CA LYS A 49 1.48 -4.13 -2.71
C LYS A 49 1.81 -4.70 -4.08
N GLU A 50 0.87 -4.66 -5.02
CA GLU A 50 1.10 -5.08 -6.41
C GLU A 50 2.22 -4.25 -7.07
N LEU A 51 2.30 -2.95 -6.78
CA LEU A 51 3.36 -2.04 -7.24
C LEU A 51 4.69 -2.20 -6.49
N GLY A 52 4.84 -3.26 -5.69
CA GLY A 52 6.10 -3.60 -5.02
C GLY A 52 6.34 -2.86 -3.71
N LYS A 53 5.34 -2.16 -3.14
CA LYS A 53 5.48 -1.56 -1.81
C LYS A 53 5.48 -2.64 -0.72
N SER A 54 6.33 -2.45 0.28
CA SER A 54 6.27 -3.22 1.53
C SER A 54 4.98 -2.93 2.31
N ASP A 55 4.60 -3.81 3.24
CA ASP A 55 3.43 -3.59 4.10
C ASP A 55 3.56 -2.31 4.93
N LYS A 56 4.79 -2.00 5.37
CA LYS A 56 5.14 -0.75 6.05
C LYS A 56 4.90 0.46 5.15
N GLU A 57 5.39 0.44 3.92
CA GLU A 57 5.19 1.55 2.98
C GLU A 57 3.71 1.73 2.64
N ALA A 58 3.00 0.66 2.29
CA ALA A 58 1.57 0.72 1.95
C ALA A 58 0.73 1.27 3.12
N SER A 59 1.02 0.82 4.34
CA SER A 59 0.35 1.32 5.56
C SER A 59 0.68 2.79 5.83
N THR A 60 1.95 3.18 5.72
CA THR A 60 2.39 4.57 5.90
C THR A 60 1.71 5.51 4.90
N ILE A 61 1.57 5.07 3.65
CA ILE A 61 0.89 5.83 2.60
C ILE A 61 -0.57 6.08 2.96
N LEU A 62 -1.28 5.06 3.46
CA LEU A 62 -2.67 5.21 3.90
C LEU A 62 -2.78 6.22 5.05
N LEU A 63 -1.96 6.07 6.11
CA LEU A 63 -1.98 6.95 7.28
C LEU A 63 -1.68 8.41 6.90
N ARG A 64 -0.64 8.65 6.10
CA ARG A 64 -0.28 10.01 5.64
C ARG A 64 -1.39 10.66 4.79
N ASN A 65 -2.23 9.86 4.14
CA ASN A 65 -3.36 10.33 3.35
C ASN A 65 -4.69 10.33 4.10
N GLY A 66 -4.64 10.33 5.44
CA GLY A 66 -5.80 10.56 6.29
C GLY A 66 -6.54 9.29 6.73
N GLU A 67 -5.94 8.11 6.53
CA GLU A 67 -6.49 6.90 7.12
C GLU A 67 -6.30 6.87 8.64
N SER A 68 -7.31 6.39 9.35
CA SER A 68 -7.24 6.24 10.81
C SER A 68 -6.49 4.97 11.20
N GLN A 69 -5.94 4.92 12.42
CA GLN A 69 -5.32 3.68 12.93
C GLN A 69 -6.33 2.52 12.96
N ARG A 70 -7.58 2.78 13.38
CA ARG A 70 -8.66 1.78 13.36
C ARG A 70 -8.99 1.30 11.95
N GLY A 71 -9.07 2.21 10.98
CA GLY A 71 -9.32 1.84 9.58
C GLY A 71 -8.16 1.04 8.99
N LEU A 72 -6.92 1.40 9.33
CA LEU A 72 -5.74 0.61 8.98
C LEU A 72 -5.79 -0.80 9.62
N TYR A 73 -6.20 -0.91 10.89
CA TYR A 73 -6.37 -2.19 11.57
C TYR A 73 -7.35 -3.08 10.80
N ASP A 74 -8.50 -2.53 10.38
CA ASP A 74 -9.51 -3.26 9.59
C ASP A 74 -9.00 -3.70 8.22
N VAL A 75 -8.12 -2.91 7.59
CA VAL A 75 -7.43 -3.30 6.36
C VAL A 75 -6.49 -4.48 6.61
N LEU A 76 -5.70 -4.43 7.68
CA LEU A 76 -4.64 -5.41 7.93
C LEU A 76 -5.16 -6.74 8.51
N LYS A 77 -6.23 -6.72 9.32
CA LYS A 77 -6.79 -7.93 9.95
C LYS A 77 -7.19 -9.02 8.97
N SER A 78 -7.53 -8.66 7.73
CA SER A 78 -7.94 -9.59 6.67
C SER A 78 -6.78 -10.06 5.77
N ARG A 79 -5.59 -9.47 5.94
CA ARG A 79 -4.40 -9.69 5.08
C ARG A 79 -3.27 -10.41 5.81
N PHE A 80 -3.15 -10.20 7.11
CA PHE A 80 -2.16 -10.84 7.95
C PHE A 80 -2.67 -12.19 8.45
N ARG A 81 -1.83 -13.23 8.33
CA ARG A 81 -2.21 -14.61 8.69
C ARG A 81 -2.14 -14.85 10.20
N ASN A 82 -1.28 -14.13 10.90
CA ASN A 82 -1.14 -14.22 12.34
C ASN A 82 -1.05 -12.82 12.97
N LYS A 83 -1.41 -12.77 14.25
CA LYS A 83 -1.42 -11.54 15.05
C LYS A 83 0.00 -10.97 15.22
N GLU A 84 0.99 -11.84 15.40
CA GLU A 84 2.38 -11.44 15.67
C GLU A 84 3.00 -10.61 14.54
N GLU A 85 2.78 -10.98 13.29
CA GLU A 85 3.22 -10.22 12.12
C GLU A 85 2.55 -8.84 12.06
N MET A 86 1.25 -8.78 12.38
CA MET A 86 0.52 -7.52 12.45
C MET A 86 1.02 -6.63 13.59
N GLU A 87 1.28 -7.19 14.78
CA GLU A 87 1.87 -6.46 15.92
C GLU A 87 3.27 -5.95 15.60
N LYS A 88 4.08 -6.74 14.89
CA LYS A 88 5.40 -6.32 14.41
C LYS A 88 5.28 -5.13 13.47
N LEU A 89 4.36 -5.18 12.50
CA LEU A 89 4.09 -4.05 11.61
C LEU A 89 3.60 -2.82 12.39
N TRP A 90 2.75 -3.00 13.39
CA TRP A 90 2.26 -1.91 14.24
C TRP A 90 3.40 -1.19 14.97
N ARG A 91 4.33 -1.96 15.55
CA ARG A 91 5.57 -1.44 16.16
C ARG A 91 6.45 -0.73 15.14
N ASP A 92 6.63 -1.30 13.95
CA ASP A 92 7.43 -0.71 12.88
C ASP A 92 6.87 0.63 12.36
N LEU A 93 5.56 0.83 12.50
CA LEU A 93 4.84 2.06 12.17
C LEU A 93 4.78 3.06 13.34
N ASN A 94 5.33 2.70 14.51
CA ASN A 94 5.26 3.49 15.75
C ASN A 94 3.82 3.86 16.12
N LEU A 95 2.90 2.91 15.98
CA LEU A 95 1.50 3.05 16.37
C LEU A 95 1.27 2.37 17.72
N ASP A 96 0.47 2.99 18.57
CA ASP A 96 0.00 2.36 19.79
C ASP A 96 -1.11 1.35 19.45
N MET A 97 -1.08 0.18 20.07
CA MET A 97 -2.14 -0.83 19.93
C MET A 97 -3.38 -0.52 20.77
N ASP A 98 -3.31 0.50 21.64
CA ASP A 98 -4.34 0.86 22.61
C ASP A 98 -5.23 2.05 22.16
N ALA A 99 -5.11 2.48 20.89
CA ALA A 99 -5.83 3.64 20.32
C ALA A 99 -7.18 3.29 19.68
#